data_AF-A0A5B7JJ18-F1
#
_entry.id   AF-A0A5B7JJ18-F1
#
_cell.length_a   1.000
_cell.length_b   1.000
_cell.length_c   1.000
_cell.angle_alpha   90.00
_cell.angle_beta   90.00
_cell.angle_gamma   90.00
#
_symmetry.space_group_name_H-M   'P 1'
#
loop_
_entity.id
_entity.type
_entity.pdbx_description
1 polymer ?
#
loop_
_entity_poly.entity_id
_entity_poly.type
_entity_poly.pdbx_seq_one_letter_code
_entity_poly.pdbx_strand_id
1 'polypeptide(L)'
;MNESFLLLLLDGIEHYNEHPDTEQLAELYLTLVLAFNLQYTTPSFSCVSPTTTLSNGMEAVGEEGKTGVRTTEETKLSKAEGDMENVLIRLLGQREHTKHFTEKLLLLFNREEDPLAMFEHEPRPPNSILKMMRDMYSTRATASIFYTNDERVVCDIIIRQLTDLPADDKVGIKQ
;
A
#
# COMPACT_ATOMS: atom_id res chain seq x y z
N MET A 1 0.68 15.90 10.86
CA MET A 1 1.88 15.40 11.58
C MET A 1 3.10 15.79 10.75
N ASN A 2 4.21 16.22 11.37
CA ASN A 2 5.42 16.62 10.64
C ASN A 2 6.41 15.45 10.51
N GLU A 3 7.41 15.58 9.64
CA GLU A 3 8.41 14.52 9.38
C GLU A 3 9.19 14.13 10.63
N SER A 4 9.62 15.11 11.43
CA SER A 4 10.39 14.86 12.65
C SER A 4 9.61 14.02 13.66
N PHE A 5 8.30 14.23 13.78
CA PHE A 5 7.47 13.42 14.67
C PHE A 5 7.24 12.02 14.10
N LEU A 6 7.08 11.86 12.79
CA LEU A 6 7.00 10.52 12.18
C LEU A 6 8.28 9.72 12.42
N LEU A 7 9.45 10.36 12.30
CA LEU A 7 10.72 9.74 12.62
C LEU A 7 10.79 9.34 14.11
N LEU A 8 10.33 10.20 15.02
CA LEU A 8 10.24 9.87 16.44
C LEU A 8 9.36 8.63 16.69
N LEU A 9 8.19 8.55 16.04
CA LEU A 9 7.30 7.40 16.16
C LEU A 9 7.97 6.12 15.66
N LEU A 10 8.56 6.17 14.47
CA LEU A 10 9.22 5.02 13.86
C LEU A 10 10.46 4.59 14.67
N ASP A 11 11.23 5.51 15.23
CA ASP A 11 12.34 5.20 16.14
C ASP A 11 11.85 4.58 17.44
N GLY A 12 10.75 5.08 17.98
CA GLY A 12 10.11 4.50 19.15
C GLY A 12 9.60 3.07 18.93
N ILE A 13 9.18 2.74 17.70
CA ILE A 13 8.80 1.36 17.32
C ILE A 13 10.02 0.46 17.24
N GLU A 14 11.18 0.95 16.78
CA GLU A 14 12.39 0.13 16.63
C GLU A 14 13.16 -0.09 17.94
N HIS A 15 13.16 0.88 18.84
CA HIS A 15 13.98 0.85 20.07
C HIS A 15 13.15 0.53 21.32
N TYR A 16 11.92 0.03 21.16
CA TYR A 16 11.04 -0.25 22.30
C TYR A 16 11.56 -1.35 23.23
N ASN A 17 12.49 -2.18 22.79
CA ASN A 17 13.04 -3.29 23.56
C ASN A 17 14.20 -2.86 24.49
N GLU A 18 14.65 -1.61 24.42
CA GLU A 18 15.74 -1.08 25.24
C GLU A 18 15.33 -0.86 26.70
N HIS A 19 14.04 -0.75 26.97
CA HIS A 19 13.48 -0.54 28.30
C HIS A 19 12.39 -1.57 28.61
N PRO A 20 12.25 -1.98 29.89
CA PRO A 20 11.10 -2.78 30.31
C PRO A 20 9.82 -1.93 30.19
N ASP A 21 8.70 -2.60 29.89
CA ASP A 21 7.34 -2.02 29.88
C ASP A 21 7.03 -0.99 28.77
N THR A 22 7.87 -0.88 27.74
CA THR A 22 7.65 0.02 26.58
C THR A 22 6.94 -0.63 25.39
N GLU A 23 6.50 -1.89 25.51
CA GLU A 23 5.80 -2.59 24.42
C GLU A 23 4.46 -1.93 24.05
N GLN A 24 3.66 -1.56 25.05
CA GLN A 24 2.39 -0.84 24.83
C GLN A 24 2.61 0.51 24.15
N LEU A 25 3.74 1.17 24.45
CA LEU A 25 4.10 2.43 23.83
C LEU A 25 4.45 2.24 22.35
N ALA A 26 5.15 1.15 22.00
CA ALA A 26 5.42 0.78 20.61
C ALA A 26 4.14 0.49 19.82
N GLU A 27 3.18 -0.21 20.43
CA GLU A 27 1.87 -0.47 19.83
C GLU A 27 1.09 0.84 19.59
N LEU A 28 1.17 1.79 20.52
CA LEU A 28 0.58 3.11 20.34
C LEU A 28 1.26 3.88 19.20
N TYR A 29 2.59 3.86 19.13
CA TYR A 29 3.31 4.48 18.01
C TYR A 29 2.93 3.88 16.67
N LEU A 30 2.85 2.56 16.57
CA LEU A 30 2.39 1.88 15.36
C LEU A 30 0.96 2.29 14.98
N THR A 31 0.06 2.34 15.97
CA THR A 31 -1.33 2.77 15.77
C THR A 31 -1.42 4.21 15.23
N LEU A 32 -0.60 5.13 15.75
CA LEU A 32 -0.53 6.50 15.27
C LEU A 32 0.03 6.59 13.84
N VAL A 33 1.04 5.78 13.51
CA VAL A 33 1.59 5.68 12.15
C VAL A 33 0.55 5.16 11.16
N LEU A 34 -0.20 4.11 11.53
CA LEU A 34 -1.30 3.57 10.72
C LEU A 34 -2.41 4.62 10.51
N ALA A 35 -2.79 5.35 11.55
CA ALA A 35 -3.82 6.38 11.49
C ALA A 35 -3.41 7.54 10.58
N PHE A 36 -2.15 7.95 10.66
CA PHE A 36 -1.61 8.97 9.77
C PHE A 36 -1.62 8.50 8.30
N ASN A 37 -1.30 7.23 8.03
CA ASN A 37 -1.28 6.70 6.67
C ASN A 37 -2.67 6.67 6.00
N LEU A 38 -3.74 6.60 6.79
CA LEU A 38 -5.11 6.63 6.28
C LEU A 38 -5.48 7.97 5.61
N GLN A 39 -4.79 9.08 5.95
CA GLN A 39 -5.09 10.39 5.37
C GLN A 39 -4.70 10.49 3.88
N TYR A 40 -3.84 9.59 3.38
CA TYR A 40 -3.38 9.59 1.99
C TYR A 40 -4.38 8.83 1.12
N THR A 41 -5.09 9.57 0.26
CA THR A 41 -6.00 8.98 -0.72
C THR A 41 -5.20 8.24 -1.76
N THR A 42 -5.37 6.92 -1.82
CA THR A 42 -4.93 6.17 -3.01
C THR A 42 -5.94 6.37 -4.12
N PRO A 43 -5.52 6.67 -5.36
CA PRO A 43 -6.43 6.57 -6.50
C PRO A 43 -6.99 5.15 -6.54
N SER A 44 -8.32 5.05 -6.65
CA SER A 44 -8.99 3.77 -6.85
C SER A 44 -8.48 3.19 -8.17
N PHE A 45 -8.23 1.88 -8.19
CA PHE A 45 -8.09 1.17 -9.46
C PHE A 45 -9.44 1.29 -10.16
N SER A 46 -9.53 2.19 -11.14
CA SER A 46 -10.61 2.17 -12.12
C SER A 46 -10.62 0.77 -12.72
N CYS A 47 -11.64 -0.02 -12.39
CA CYS A 47 -11.86 -1.31 -12.99
C CYS A 47 -12.15 -1.05 -14.47
N VAL A 48 -11.13 -1.21 -15.32
CA VAL A 48 -11.33 -1.23 -16.76
C VAL A 48 -12.09 -2.51 -17.04
N SER A 49 -13.41 -2.39 -17.19
CA SER A 49 -14.25 -3.49 -17.62
C SER A 49 -13.76 -3.90 -19.02
N PRO A 50 -13.33 -5.15 -19.25
CA PRO A 50 -13.02 -5.59 -20.61
C PRO A 50 -14.34 -5.61 -21.38
N THR A 51 -14.60 -4.56 -22.15
CA THR A 51 -15.69 -4.58 -23.14
C THR A 51 -15.27 -5.54 -24.24
N THR A 52 -15.73 -6.79 -24.11
CA THR A 52 -15.77 -7.75 -25.21
C THR A 52 -16.66 -7.17 -26.30
N THR A 53 -16.06 -6.57 -27.32
CA THR A 53 -16.74 -6.35 -28.61
C THR A 53 -16.16 -7.33 -29.61
N LEU A 54 -16.79 -8.49 -29.72
CA LEU A 54 -16.67 -9.35 -30.89
C LEU A 54 -17.46 -8.70 -32.03
N SER A 55 -16.77 -8.25 -33.07
CA SER A 55 -17.32 -8.22 -34.42
C SER A 55 -16.20 -8.34 -35.45
N ASN A 56 -16.20 -9.47 -36.15
CA ASN A 56 -15.39 -9.76 -37.34
C ASN A 56 -15.67 -8.78 -38.49
N GLY A 57 -14.68 -8.54 -39.35
CA GLY A 57 -14.90 -7.93 -40.68
C GLY A 57 -13.64 -7.49 -41.44
N MET A 58 -12.95 -8.45 -42.07
CA MET A 58 -12.27 -8.48 -43.39
C MET A 58 -11.68 -7.22 -44.11
N GLU A 59 -10.46 -7.42 -44.66
CA GLU A 59 -9.78 -6.78 -45.85
C GLU A 59 -9.35 -5.29 -45.77
N ALA A 60 -8.29 -4.76 -46.39
CA ALA A 60 -7.21 -5.23 -47.28
C ALA A 60 -6.09 -4.14 -47.40
N VAL A 61 -4.84 -4.59 -47.61
CA VAL A 61 -3.77 -4.12 -48.54
C VAL A 61 -3.21 -2.66 -48.53
N GLY A 62 -1.87 -2.56 -48.59
CA GLY A 62 -1.09 -1.47 -49.25
C GLY A 62 -0.10 -0.73 -48.32
N GLU A 63 1.19 -1.10 -48.27
CA GLU A 63 2.35 -0.61 -49.06
C GLU A 63 3.08 0.65 -48.53
N GLU A 64 4.37 0.43 -48.22
CA GLU A 64 5.60 1.25 -48.32
C GLU A 64 5.73 2.68 -47.72
N GLY A 65 6.90 2.92 -47.07
CA GLY A 65 7.69 4.12 -47.34
C GLY A 65 8.20 5.00 -46.17
N LYS A 66 9.44 4.72 -45.72
CA LYS A 66 10.57 5.66 -45.50
C LYS A 66 10.49 6.87 -44.53
N THR A 67 11.46 6.86 -43.60
CA THR A 67 12.31 7.98 -43.12
C THR A 67 11.69 9.23 -42.47
N GLY A 68 12.07 9.50 -41.22
CA GLY A 68 11.92 10.83 -40.62
C GLY A 68 12.40 10.91 -39.17
N VAL A 69 13.61 11.42 -38.97
CA VAL A 69 14.17 11.89 -37.70
C VAL A 69 13.24 12.91 -37.04
N ARG A 70 12.94 12.75 -35.73
CA ARG A 70 12.41 13.79 -34.84
C ARG A 70 12.98 13.58 -33.43
N THR A 71 13.98 14.37 -33.04
CA THR A 71 13.86 15.51 -32.11
C THR A 71 13.03 15.19 -30.88
N THR A 72 13.75 15.12 -29.75
CA THR A 72 13.32 15.47 -28.40
C THR A 72 12.16 16.47 -28.39
N GLU A 73 11.04 16.08 -27.79
CA GLU A 73 10.13 16.92 -27.00
C GLU A 73 8.83 16.15 -26.77
N GLU A 74 8.65 15.56 -25.58
CA GLU A 74 7.32 15.42 -24.96
C GLU A 74 7.49 15.45 -23.44
N THR A 75 7.65 16.65 -22.87
CA THR A 75 7.29 16.91 -21.47
C THR A 75 6.02 17.71 -21.46
N LYS A 76 4.89 17.00 -21.48
CA LYS A 76 3.60 17.49 -20.97
C LYS A 76 2.65 16.30 -20.89
N LEU A 77 2.77 15.54 -19.80
CA LEU A 77 1.64 14.75 -19.31
C LEU A 77 0.92 15.59 -18.26
N SER A 78 -0.37 15.71 -18.49
CA SER A 78 -1.38 16.39 -17.69
C SER A 78 -1.15 16.19 -16.19
N LYS A 79 -1.00 17.31 -15.49
CA LYS A 79 -1.05 17.43 -14.04
C LYS A 79 -2.40 16.90 -13.55
N ALA A 80 -2.44 15.63 -13.17
CA ALA A 80 -3.53 15.07 -12.39
C ALA A 80 -3.49 15.73 -10.99
N GLU A 81 -4.67 16.07 -10.50
CA GLU A 81 -4.88 16.77 -9.23
C GLU A 81 -4.22 16.03 -8.07
N GLY A 82 -3.12 16.61 -7.57
CA GLY A 82 -2.62 16.46 -6.20
C GLY A 82 -2.38 15.03 -5.71
N ASP A 83 -1.47 14.28 -6.34
CA ASP A 83 -0.85 13.12 -5.70
C ASP A 83 0.03 13.63 -4.54
N MET A 84 -0.59 13.80 -3.37
CA MET A 84 0.11 14.22 -2.16
C MET A 84 1.08 13.09 -1.81
N GLU A 85 2.37 13.32 -2.04
CA GLU A 85 3.41 12.34 -1.75
C GLU A 85 3.23 11.80 -0.32
N ASN A 86 3.11 10.48 -0.22
CA ASN A 86 3.02 9.83 1.07
C ASN A 86 4.37 9.92 1.78
N VAL A 87 4.50 10.95 2.61
CA VAL A 87 5.72 11.27 3.36
C VAL A 87 6.17 10.08 4.20
N LEU A 88 5.23 9.30 4.76
CA LEU A 88 5.56 8.11 5.54
C LEU A 88 6.27 7.06 4.68
N ILE A 89 5.77 6.79 3.47
CA ILE A 89 6.37 5.83 2.53
C ILE A 89 7.76 6.30 2.10
N ARG A 90 7.92 7.60 1.82
CA ARG A 90 9.24 8.17 1.53
C ARG A 90 10.22 7.97 2.70
N LEU A 91 9.80 8.24 3.93
CA LEU A 91 10.64 8.11 5.12
C LEU A 91 10.98 6.64 5.40
N LEU A 92 10.03 5.72 5.27
CA LEU A 92 10.26 4.28 5.41
C LEU A 92 11.29 3.77 4.38
N GLY A 93 11.18 4.22 3.12
CA GLY A 93 12.12 3.82 2.06
C GLY A 93 13.56 4.32 2.24
N GLN A 94 13.79 5.27 3.15
CA GLN A 94 15.12 5.80 3.47
C GLN A 94 15.70 5.21 4.78
N ARG A 95 14.95 4.37 5.49
CA ARG A 95 15.35 3.82 6.79
C ARG A 95 16.13 2.52 6.64
N GLU A 96 17.14 2.35 7.48
CA GLU A 96 17.95 1.12 7.57
C GLU A 96 17.42 0.14 8.62
N HIS A 97 16.71 0.64 9.64
CA HIS A 97 16.18 -0.17 10.74
C HIS A 97 14.66 -0.12 10.78
N THR A 98 14.05 -1.26 10.47
CA THR A 98 12.60 -1.43 10.30
C THR A 98 12.13 -2.81 10.78
N LYS A 99 12.97 -3.53 11.52
CA LYS A 99 12.74 -4.93 11.88
C LYS A 99 11.51 -5.06 12.76
N HIS A 100 11.44 -4.28 13.84
CA HIS A 100 10.33 -4.39 14.78
C HIS A 100 9.05 -3.80 14.20
N PHE A 101 9.18 -2.79 13.34
CA PHE A 101 8.07 -2.25 12.57
C PHE A 101 7.44 -3.33 11.67
N THR A 102 8.22 -4.04 10.85
CA THR A 102 7.68 -5.09 9.97
C THR A 102 7.14 -6.27 10.77
N GLU A 103 7.82 -6.71 11.83
CA GLU A 103 7.34 -7.79 12.71
C GLU A 103 5.96 -7.46 13.33
N LYS A 104 5.81 -6.26 13.90
CA LYS A 104 4.53 -5.84 14.50
C LYS A 104 3.45 -5.65 13.44
N LEU A 105 3.78 -5.09 12.28
CA LEU A 105 2.83 -4.94 11.17
C LEU A 105 2.34 -6.30 10.66
N LEU A 106 3.24 -7.28 10.51
CA LEU A 106 2.91 -8.65 10.11
C LEU A 106 2.06 -9.37 11.15
N LEU A 107 2.33 -9.15 12.44
CA LEU A 107 1.52 -9.71 13.52
C LEU A 107 0.07 -9.20 13.44
N LEU A 108 -0.13 -7.90 13.24
CA LEU A 108 -1.46 -7.32 13.06
C LEU A 108 -2.12 -7.82 11.77
N PHE A 109 -1.36 -7.92 10.68
CA PHE A 109 -1.85 -8.42 9.39
C PHE A 109 -2.33 -9.88 9.48
N ASN A 110 -1.59 -10.74 10.19
CA ASN A 110 -1.99 -12.13 10.41
C ASN A 110 -3.21 -12.27 11.34
N ARG A 111 -3.43 -11.30 12.25
CA ARG A 111 -4.58 -11.29 13.18
C ARG A 111 -5.87 -10.79 12.55
N GLU A 112 -5.80 -10.16 11.37
CA GLU A 112 -6.96 -9.55 10.69
C GLU A 112 -7.69 -8.51 11.56
N GLU A 113 -6.98 -7.95 12.55
CA GLU A 113 -7.52 -7.04 13.56
C GLU A 113 -6.94 -5.65 13.33
N ASP A 114 -7.79 -4.67 13.03
CA ASP A 114 -7.39 -3.27 12.85
C ASP A 114 -7.45 -2.52 14.19
N PRO A 115 -6.32 -2.02 14.73
CA PRO A 115 -6.32 -1.26 15.98
C PRO A 115 -7.13 0.05 15.90
N LEU A 116 -7.45 0.53 14.69
CA LEU A 116 -8.23 1.74 14.47
C LEU A 116 -9.72 1.49 14.23
N ALA A 117 -10.15 0.23 14.16
CA ALA A 117 -11.56 -0.13 13.98
C ALA A 117 -12.43 0.07 15.24
N MET A 118 -11.93 0.79 16.26
CA MET A 118 -12.66 1.06 17.51
C MET A 118 -13.86 2.01 17.36
N PHE A 119 -13.99 2.72 16.24
CA PHE A 119 -15.01 3.74 16.05
C PHE A 119 -16.06 3.32 15.01
N GLU A 120 -17.32 3.18 15.43
CA GLU A 120 -18.47 2.86 14.56
C GLU A 120 -19.02 4.10 13.83
N HIS A 121 -18.17 4.80 13.08
CA HIS A 121 -18.56 5.96 12.29
C HIS A 121 -18.83 5.56 10.83
N GLU A 122 -19.83 6.19 10.22
CA GLU A 122 -20.17 6.02 8.82
C GLU A 122 -19.79 7.29 8.04
N PRO A 123 -19.10 7.20 6.89
CA PRO A 123 -18.57 5.98 6.27
C PRO A 123 -17.39 5.40 7.05
N ARG A 124 -17.30 4.07 7.11
CA ARG A 124 -16.20 3.40 7.77
C ARG A 124 -14.91 3.59 6.95
N PRO A 125 -13.78 3.88 7.62
CA PRO A 125 -12.51 4.07 6.93
C PRO A 125 -11.96 2.71 6.48
N PRO A 126 -11.14 2.69 5.41
CA PRO A 126 -10.45 1.48 4.99
C PRO A 126 -9.62 0.87 6.11
N ASN A 127 -9.48 -0.46 6.11
CA ASN A 127 -8.61 -1.17 7.04
C ASN A 127 -7.18 -0.60 6.96
N SER A 128 -6.69 -0.11 8.09
CA SER A 128 -5.44 0.65 8.18
C SER A 128 -4.21 -0.18 7.85
N ILE A 129 -4.23 -1.46 8.21
CA ILE A 129 -3.14 -2.41 7.96
C ILE A 129 -3.11 -2.76 6.48
N LEU A 130 -4.25 -3.11 5.87
CA LEU A 130 -4.33 -3.38 4.43
C LEU A 130 -3.91 -2.17 3.61
N LYS A 131 -4.34 -0.97 4.02
CA LYS A 131 -3.91 0.28 3.41
C LYS A 131 -2.39 0.46 3.51
N MET A 132 -1.82 0.27 4.69
CA MET A 132 -0.36 0.36 4.91
C MET A 132 0.40 -0.64 4.03
N MET A 133 -0.01 -1.91 4.04
CA MET A 133 0.61 -2.97 3.23
C MET A 133 0.57 -2.59 1.74
N ARG A 134 -0.58 -2.14 1.22
CA ARG A 134 -0.68 -1.67 -0.17
C ARG A 134 0.28 -0.53 -0.46
N ASP A 135 0.35 0.47 0.41
CA ASP A 135 1.19 1.64 0.20
C ASP A 135 2.69 1.26 0.27
N MET A 136 3.09 0.36 1.17
CA MET A 136 4.45 -0.18 1.25
C MET A 136 4.85 -0.97 0.00
N TYR A 137 3.94 -1.76 -0.58
CA TYR A 137 4.20 -2.48 -1.83
C TYR A 137 4.05 -1.60 -3.09
N SER A 138 3.68 -0.33 -2.96
CA SER A 138 3.54 0.59 -4.10
C SER A 138 4.88 1.09 -4.64
N THR A 139 5.94 1.06 -3.82
CA THR A 139 7.30 1.40 -4.27
C THR A 139 8.29 0.29 -3.95
N ARG A 140 9.29 0.10 -4.82
CA ARG A 140 10.32 -0.92 -4.61
C ARG A 140 11.12 -0.69 -3.33
N ALA A 141 11.40 0.57 -2.98
CA ALA A 141 12.19 0.92 -1.80
C ALA A 141 11.52 0.46 -0.51
N THR A 142 10.21 0.70 -0.38
CA THR A 142 9.44 0.25 0.78
C THR A 142 9.08 -1.23 0.75
N ALA A 143 8.92 -1.83 -0.44
CA ALA A 143 8.73 -3.27 -0.56
C ALA A 143 9.97 -4.05 -0.08
N SER A 144 11.19 -3.55 -0.38
CA SER A 144 12.44 -4.19 0.03
C SER A 144 12.75 -4.11 1.53
N ILE A 145 11.88 -3.46 2.33
CA ILE A 145 11.97 -3.42 3.79
C ILE A 145 11.64 -4.79 4.38
N PHE A 146 10.72 -5.54 3.76
CA PHE A 146 10.42 -6.90 4.16
C PHE A 146 11.58 -7.83 3.79
N TYR A 147 12.04 -8.63 4.74
CA TYR A 147 13.01 -9.68 4.44
C TYR A 147 12.37 -10.75 3.55
N THR A 148 13.18 -11.48 2.78
CA THR A 148 12.69 -12.53 1.87
C THR A 148 11.86 -13.61 2.58
N ASN A 149 12.13 -13.84 3.88
CA ASN A 149 11.31 -14.75 4.69
C ASN A 149 9.93 -14.14 5.00
N ASP A 150 9.90 -12.86 5.39
CA ASP A 150 8.67 -12.15 5.68
C ASP A 150 7.78 -12.03 4.44
N GLU A 151 8.37 -11.78 3.26
CA GLU A 151 7.63 -11.76 1.98
C GLU A 151 6.90 -13.08 1.72
N ARG A 152 7.54 -14.23 2.03
CA ARG A 152 6.90 -15.55 1.91
C ARG A 152 5.75 -15.70 2.91
N VAL A 153 5.95 -15.26 4.14
CA VAL A 153 4.91 -15.26 5.18
C VAL A 153 3.72 -14.38 4.77
N VAL A 154 3.97 -13.20 4.19
CA VAL A 154 2.91 -12.33 3.64
C VAL A 154 2.12 -13.06 2.56
N CYS A 155 2.79 -13.70 1.60
CA CYS A 155 2.13 -14.47 0.57
C CYS A 155 1.28 -15.61 1.15
N ASP A 156 1.80 -16.35 2.12
CA ASP A 156 1.09 -17.45 2.77
C ASP A 156 -0.17 -16.95 3.50
N ILE A 157 -0.08 -15.82 4.21
CA ILE A 157 -1.22 -15.18 4.87
C ILE A 157 -2.27 -14.78 3.83
N ILE A 158 -1.88 -14.10 2.75
CA ILE A 158 -2.80 -13.65 1.69
C ILE A 158 -3.48 -14.84 1.02
N ILE A 159 -2.72 -15.87 0.65
CA ILE A 159 -3.27 -17.06 -0.03
C ILE A 159 -4.25 -17.79 0.89
N ARG A 160 -3.90 -17.95 2.17
CA ARG A 160 -4.79 -18.55 3.17
C ARG A 160 -6.08 -17.73 3.30
N GLN A 161 -5.96 -16.42 3.52
CA GLN A 161 -7.12 -15.51 3.62
C GLN A 161 -8.02 -15.60 2.40
N LEU A 162 -7.46 -15.56 1.19
CA LEU A 162 -8.22 -15.67 -0.05
C LEU A 162 -8.89 -17.03 -0.24
N THR A 163 -8.28 -18.11 0.26
CA THR A 163 -8.82 -19.47 0.14
C THR A 163 -9.92 -19.74 1.16
N ASP A 164 -9.82 -19.13 2.34
CA ASP A 164 -10.81 -19.24 3.42
C ASP A 164 -12.06 -18.38 3.16
N LEU A 165 -12.02 -17.45 2.19
CA LEU A 165 -13.18 -16.64 1.80
C LEU A 165 -14.26 -17.50 1.14
N PRO A 166 -15.52 -17.43 1.61
CA PRO A 166 -16.62 -18.16 0.98
C PRO A 166 -16.94 -17.58 -0.41
N ALA A 167 -17.27 -18.45 -1.36
CA ALA A 167 -17.50 -18.08 -2.77
C ALA A 167 -18.67 -17.11 -3.01
N ASP A 168 -19.54 -16.90 -2.02
CA ASP A 168 -20.73 -16.04 -2.12
C ASP A 168 -20.66 -14.78 -1.24
N ASP A 169 -19.48 -14.44 -0.70
CA ASP A 169 -19.27 -13.11 -0.14
C ASP A 169 -19.17 -12.09 -1.29
N LYS A 170 -20.33 -11.78 -1.87
CA LYS A 170 -20.63 -10.52 -2.54
C LYS A 170 -20.69 -9.35 -1.53
N VAL A 171 -20.14 -9.52 -0.34
CA VAL A 171 -19.66 -8.44 0.51
C VAL A 171 -18.32 -7.96 -0.07
N GLY A 172 -18.36 -7.51 -1.32
CA GLY A 172 -17.30 -6.68 -1.85
C GLY A 172 -17.20 -5.46 -0.96
N ILE A 173 -16.06 -5.30 -0.30
CA ILE A 173 -15.67 -4.03 0.30
C ILE A 173 -16.68 -3.54 1.35
N LYS A 174 -16.76 -4.20 2.51
CA LYS A 174 -17.09 -3.45 3.75
C LYS A 174 -15.86 -2.62 4.11
N GLN A 175 -15.61 -1.57 3.33
CA GLN A 175 -14.85 -0.41 3.78
C GLN A 175 -15.70 0.32 4.80
#